data_AF-A0A396K7J4-F1
#
_entry.id   AF-A0A396K7J4-F1
#
_cell.length_a   1.000
_cell.length_b   1.000
_cell.length_c   1.000
_cell.angle_alpha   90.00
_cell.angle_beta   90.00
_cell.angle_gamma   90.00
#
_symmetry.space_group_name_H-M   'P 1'
#
loop_
_entity.id
_entity.type
_entity.pdbx_description
1 polymer ?
#
loop_
_entity_poly.entity_id
_entity_poly.type
_entity_poly.pdbx_seq_one_letter_code
_entity_poly.pdbx_strand_id
1 'polypeptide(L)'
;MSKVIDGIVKDLQSIPKNLKEKTKGVNKKQLALKCAPYVIFGYVLNKVSWLYGQQAGDNTLQKVLDTINGMGGAFVNPFPSFMPRDLLVGVGCGIGFRMVVYYKAKNAKKFRQGVEYGSARWGTAKDIEPYVDPVFENNVLLTATERLMMSGRPKQPKYARNKNILVIGGSGSGKTRFFVKPNLMQMHSSYVVTDPKGTVLVECGKMLSKNDYRIKVLNTINFAKSMHYNPFAYIRSEKDILKLVNTIIVNTKGEGQQASEDFWVKAEKLYYTALIAYIWYEAPEEEQNFSMLIDLVDASEAREDDENFKNAVDLLFEELEQKNPNHFAVRQYKKYKLAAGKTAKSILISCGARLAPFDIKELRDLTAYDELELDTLGEKKTALFVIISDTDATFNFIVSIMYSQLFNLLCDKADDVYNGRLPIHVRCLLDEFANIGQIPQFEKLIATIRSREISASIILQSKSQLKALYRDNASTIEGNCDTTLFLGGKEKDTLKDLAEILGKETIDLYNTSDTRGTSQSYGLNYQKTGKELMSQDEIAVMDGSKCIMQLRGVRPFFSDKFDITKHKQYPLLSDYDKKNEFDIEKYVKNRNRLRFKRNDVVDEVCDVGEITA
;
A
#
# COMPACT_ATOMS: atom_id res chain seq x y z
N MET A 1 -12.50 51.17 -51.64
CA MET A 1 -13.82 50.52 -51.47
C MET A 1 -13.90 49.11 -52.06
N SER A 2 -13.33 48.79 -53.24
CA SER A 2 -13.51 47.45 -53.84
C SER A 2 -12.90 46.30 -53.02
N LYS A 3 -11.71 46.47 -52.42
CA LYS A 3 -11.08 45.40 -51.59
C LYS A 3 -11.89 45.00 -50.34
N VAL A 4 -12.68 45.91 -49.78
CA VAL A 4 -13.55 45.63 -48.62
C VAL A 4 -14.81 44.91 -49.08
N ILE A 5 -15.36 45.30 -50.23
CA ILE A 5 -16.51 44.64 -50.85
C ILE A 5 -16.12 43.22 -51.30
N ASP A 6 -14.94 43.03 -51.88
CA ASP A 6 -14.42 41.71 -52.27
C ASP A 6 -14.17 40.80 -51.06
N GLY A 7 -13.70 41.36 -49.94
CA GLY A 7 -13.58 40.63 -48.67
C GLY A 7 -14.93 40.16 -48.12
N ILE A 8 -15.93 41.06 -48.11
CA ILE A 8 -17.30 40.75 -47.67
C ILE A 8 -17.96 39.72 -48.59
N VAL A 9 -17.75 39.82 -49.91
CA VAL A 9 -18.28 38.84 -50.89
C VAL A 9 -17.61 37.48 -50.71
N LYS A 10 -16.30 37.43 -50.46
CA LYS A 10 -15.57 36.18 -50.21
C LYS A 10 -16.00 35.53 -48.89
N ASP A 11 -16.22 36.33 -47.85
CA ASP A 11 -16.74 35.85 -46.57
C ASP A 11 -18.18 35.33 -46.73
N LEU A 12 -19.05 36.06 -47.42
CA LEU A 12 -20.43 35.64 -47.73
C LEU A 12 -20.47 34.34 -48.55
N GLN A 13 -19.55 34.16 -49.50
CA GLN A 13 -19.43 32.93 -50.30
C GLN A 13 -18.85 31.74 -49.50
N SER A 14 -18.11 32.00 -48.42
CA SER A 14 -17.55 30.95 -47.54
C SER A 14 -18.54 30.40 -46.51
N ILE A 15 -19.56 31.19 -46.14
CA ILE A 15 -20.63 30.80 -45.20
C ILE A 15 -21.31 29.46 -45.57
N PRO A 16 -21.75 29.22 -46.83
CA PRO A 16 -22.37 27.94 -47.20
C PRO A 16 -21.41 26.75 -47.19
N LYS A 17 -20.10 26.96 -47.40
CA LYS A 17 -19.07 25.89 -47.27
C LYS A 17 -18.83 25.53 -45.80
N ASN A 18 -18.69 26.53 -44.93
CA ASN A 18 -18.53 26.35 -43.48
C ASN A 18 -19.77 25.72 -42.81
N LEU A 19 -20.97 26.06 -43.28
CA LEU A 19 -22.22 25.40 -42.86
C LEU A 19 -22.30 23.95 -43.34
N LYS A 20 -21.87 23.65 -44.57
CA LYS A 20 -21.81 22.27 -45.10
C LYS A 20 -20.78 21.39 -44.37
N GLU A 21 -19.64 21.94 -43.96
CA GLU A 21 -18.67 21.20 -43.13
C GLU A 21 -19.18 20.94 -41.72
N LYS A 22 -19.79 21.93 -41.05
CA LYS A 22 -20.39 21.76 -39.72
C LYS A 22 -21.63 20.86 -39.69
N THR A 23 -22.24 20.57 -40.85
CA THR A 23 -23.42 19.69 -40.97
C THR A 23 -23.09 18.29 -41.48
N LYS A 24 -21.86 18.03 -41.95
CA LYS A 24 -21.40 16.67 -42.28
C LYS A 24 -21.27 15.84 -40.99
N GLY A 25 -22.29 15.03 -40.72
CA GLY A 25 -22.34 14.12 -39.56
C GLY A 25 -23.42 14.45 -38.53
N VAL A 26 -24.21 15.51 -38.72
CA VAL A 26 -25.32 15.81 -37.80
C VAL A 26 -26.46 14.82 -38.05
N ASN A 27 -26.73 13.95 -37.08
CA ASN A 27 -27.86 13.02 -37.13
C ASN A 27 -29.18 13.81 -37.18
N LYS A 28 -29.78 13.89 -38.37
CA LYS A 28 -30.97 14.72 -38.66
C LYS A 28 -32.13 14.40 -37.71
N LYS A 29 -32.27 13.16 -37.25
CA LYS A 29 -33.28 12.74 -36.27
C LYS A 29 -33.04 13.35 -34.87
N GLN A 30 -31.79 13.37 -34.39
CA GLN A 30 -31.45 14.01 -33.11
C GLN A 30 -31.61 15.53 -33.17
N LEU A 31 -31.26 16.16 -34.29
CA LEU A 31 -31.45 17.60 -34.47
C LEU A 31 -32.94 17.97 -34.50
N ALA A 32 -33.75 17.20 -35.22
CA ALA A 32 -35.20 17.36 -35.25
C ALA A 32 -35.81 17.20 -33.84
N LEU A 33 -35.38 16.18 -33.09
CA LEU A 33 -35.85 15.94 -31.72
C LEU A 33 -35.46 17.10 -30.77
N LYS A 34 -34.25 17.64 -30.91
CA LYS A 34 -33.80 18.81 -30.13
C LYS A 34 -34.54 20.10 -30.51
N CYS A 35 -34.97 20.25 -31.75
CA CYS A 35 -35.71 21.42 -32.22
C CYS A 35 -37.23 21.31 -32.01
N ALA A 36 -37.77 20.10 -31.87
CA ALA A 36 -39.20 19.82 -31.81
C ALA A 36 -39.96 20.63 -30.73
N PRO A 37 -39.47 20.80 -29.49
CA PRO A 37 -40.19 21.57 -28.48
C PRO A 37 -40.38 23.04 -28.88
N TYR A 38 -39.38 23.64 -29.54
CA TYR A 38 -39.43 25.03 -30.00
C TYR A 38 -40.35 25.20 -31.20
N VAL A 39 -40.39 24.20 -32.08
CA VAL A 39 -41.30 24.16 -33.25
C VAL A 39 -42.74 23.97 -32.80
N ILE A 40 -43.00 23.08 -31.82
CA ILE A 40 -44.32 22.88 -31.22
C ILE A 40 -44.77 24.16 -30.50
N PHE A 41 -43.89 24.78 -29.72
CA PHE A 41 -44.19 26.04 -29.03
C PHE A 41 -44.51 27.17 -30.01
N GLY A 42 -43.74 27.29 -31.10
CA GLY A 42 -44.01 28.24 -32.18
C GLY A 42 -45.31 27.94 -32.94
N TYR A 43 -45.65 26.66 -33.14
CA TYR A 43 -46.90 26.23 -33.76
C TYR A 43 -48.13 26.60 -32.92
N VAL A 44 -48.09 26.36 -31.60
CA VAL A 44 -49.17 26.76 -30.69
C VAL A 44 -49.40 28.26 -30.74
N LEU A 45 -48.33 29.06 -30.72
CA LEU A 45 -48.45 30.52 -30.76
C LEU A 45 -48.85 31.06 -32.14
N ASN A 46 -48.49 30.37 -33.23
CA ASN A 46 -49.03 30.64 -34.57
C ASN A 46 -50.56 30.46 -34.59
N LYS A 47 -51.08 29.38 -33.98
CA LYS A 47 -52.53 29.13 -33.89
C LYS A 47 -53.27 30.13 -33.01
N VAL A 48 -52.66 30.53 -31.90
CA VAL A 48 -53.21 31.58 -31.03
C VAL A 48 -53.25 32.92 -31.76
N SER A 49 -52.22 33.26 -32.56
CA SER A 49 -52.20 34.47 -33.39
C SER A 49 -53.31 34.47 -34.44
N TRP A 50 -53.54 33.33 -35.10
CA TRP A 50 -54.61 33.17 -36.09
C TRP A 50 -56.00 33.34 -35.47
N LEU A 51 -56.27 32.69 -34.33
CA LEU A 51 -57.53 32.85 -33.61
C LEU A 51 -57.76 34.30 -33.22
N TYR A 52 -56.72 34.98 -32.72
CA TYR A 52 -56.78 36.39 -32.38
C TYR A 52 -57.10 37.29 -33.58
N GLY A 53 -56.65 36.90 -34.79
CA GLY A 53 -56.96 37.57 -36.04
C GLY A 53 -58.40 37.43 -36.54
N GLN A 54 -59.13 36.38 -36.09
CA GLN A 54 -60.51 36.11 -36.53
C GLN A 54 -61.59 36.71 -35.64
N GLN A 55 -61.25 37.13 -34.42
CA GLN A 55 -62.22 37.74 -33.53
C GLN A 55 -62.62 39.14 -34.04
N ALA A 56 -63.92 39.41 -34.14
CA ALA A 56 -64.45 40.73 -34.50
C ALA A 56 -64.72 41.53 -33.22
N GLY A 57 -63.82 42.46 -32.90
CA GLY A 57 -63.97 43.34 -31.74
C GLY A 57 -62.98 44.51 -31.80
N ASP A 58 -63.47 45.71 -31.51
CA ASP A 58 -62.68 46.95 -31.48
C ASP A 58 -61.88 47.09 -30.17
N ASN A 59 -62.26 46.38 -29.11
CA ASN A 59 -61.61 46.46 -27.81
C ASN A 59 -60.59 45.31 -27.61
N THR A 60 -59.32 45.66 -27.41
CA THR A 60 -58.19 44.70 -27.41
C THR A 60 -58.31 43.64 -26.30
N LEU A 61 -58.81 44.03 -25.13
CA LEU A 61 -58.89 43.15 -23.95
C LEU A 61 -60.00 42.09 -24.10
N GLN A 62 -61.13 42.46 -24.70
CA GLN A 62 -62.21 41.54 -25.05
C GLN A 62 -61.72 40.47 -26.04
N LYS A 63 -60.97 40.93 -27.06
CA LYS A 63 -60.38 40.10 -28.11
C LYS A 63 -59.44 39.02 -27.58
N VAL A 64 -58.64 39.36 -26.56
CA VAL A 64 -57.75 38.40 -25.87
C VAL A 64 -58.55 37.36 -25.09
N LEU A 65 -59.57 37.78 -24.34
CA LEU A 65 -60.42 36.88 -23.56
C LEU A 65 -61.19 35.89 -24.46
N ASP A 66 -61.73 36.39 -25.57
CA ASP A 66 -62.44 35.56 -26.55
C ASP A 66 -61.49 34.57 -27.25
N THR A 67 -60.24 34.97 -27.49
CA THR A 67 -59.18 34.08 -28.01
C THR A 67 -58.84 32.97 -27.03
N ILE A 68 -58.80 33.26 -25.72
CA ILE A 68 -58.54 32.26 -24.66
C ILE A 68 -59.70 31.27 -24.57
N ASN A 69 -60.94 31.77 -24.60
CA ASN A 69 -62.14 30.93 -24.53
C ASN A 69 -62.32 30.06 -25.80
N GLY A 70 -61.92 30.58 -26.97
CA GLY A 70 -61.96 29.86 -28.26
C GLY A 70 -60.77 28.93 -28.51
N MET A 71 -59.80 28.85 -27.59
CA MET A 71 -58.55 28.11 -27.78
C MET A 71 -58.75 26.61 -28.02
N GLY A 72 -59.82 26.02 -27.46
CA GLY A 72 -60.18 24.61 -27.69
C GLY A 72 -60.53 24.29 -29.15
N GLY A 73 -61.04 25.27 -29.90
CA GLY A 73 -61.39 25.12 -31.32
C GLY A 73 -60.22 25.31 -32.29
N ALA A 74 -59.11 25.93 -31.86
CA ALA A 74 -57.95 26.25 -32.71
C ALA A 74 -57.28 25.04 -33.37
N PHE A 75 -57.39 23.89 -32.69
CA PHE A 75 -56.64 22.67 -32.98
C PHE A 75 -57.48 21.61 -33.72
N VAL A 76 -58.76 21.88 -34.01
CA VAL A 76 -59.61 21.01 -34.83
C VAL A 76 -59.04 20.85 -36.24
N ASN A 77 -58.44 21.92 -36.80
CA ASN A 77 -57.62 21.82 -38.01
C ASN A 77 -56.13 21.76 -37.63
N PRO A 78 -55.41 20.67 -37.92
CA PRO A 78 -54.03 20.49 -37.51
C PRO A 78 -53.01 21.34 -38.29
N PHE A 79 -53.40 21.98 -39.40
CA PHE A 79 -52.45 22.75 -40.21
C PHE A 79 -52.22 24.18 -39.67
N PRO A 80 -50.98 24.69 -39.66
CA PRO A 80 -50.68 26.06 -39.21
C PRO A 80 -51.32 27.12 -40.13
N SER A 81 -51.51 28.33 -39.60
CA SER A 81 -51.93 29.47 -40.42
C SER A 81 -50.79 29.90 -41.34
N PHE A 82 -51.06 30.03 -42.63
CA PHE A 82 -50.10 30.48 -43.64
C PHE A 82 -50.10 32.01 -43.83
N MET A 83 -50.85 32.75 -43.01
CA MET A 83 -50.79 34.22 -43.05
C MET A 83 -49.41 34.72 -42.58
N PRO A 84 -48.79 35.71 -43.27
CA PRO A 84 -47.45 36.17 -42.94
C PRO A 84 -47.27 36.65 -41.50
N ARG A 85 -48.29 37.30 -40.93
CA ARG A 85 -48.28 37.81 -39.55
C ARG A 85 -48.19 36.67 -38.52
N ASP A 86 -49.01 35.64 -38.67
CA ASP A 86 -49.08 34.53 -37.72
C ASP A 86 -47.81 33.66 -37.77
N LEU A 87 -47.25 33.48 -38.98
CA LEU A 87 -45.98 32.77 -39.16
C LEU A 87 -44.82 33.50 -38.47
N LEU A 88 -44.77 34.84 -38.59
CA LEU A 88 -43.75 35.65 -37.92
C LEU A 88 -43.87 35.57 -36.40
N VAL A 89 -45.09 35.59 -35.85
CA VAL A 89 -45.33 35.44 -34.41
C VAL A 89 -44.87 34.05 -33.94
N GLY A 90 -45.28 32.98 -34.64
CA GLY A 90 -44.88 31.62 -34.28
C GLY A 90 -43.38 31.37 -34.33
N VAL A 91 -42.71 31.79 -35.42
CA VAL A 91 -41.26 31.65 -35.58
C VAL A 91 -40.51 32.53 -34.57
N GLY A 92 -40.95 33.78 -34.38
CA GLY A 92 -40.35 34.73 -33.43
C GLY A 92 -40.41 34.21 -32.00
N CYS A 93 -41.56 33.72 -31.54
CA CYS A 93 -41.70 33.17 -30.21
C CYS A 93 -40.95 31.84 -30.02
N GLY A 94 -40.88 30.97 -31.04
CA GLY A 94 -40.08 29.75 -31.01
C GLY A 94 -38.57 30.04 -30.86
N ILE A 95 -38.07 31.05 -31.59
CA ILE A 95 -36.68 31.51 -31.47
C ILE A 95 -36.42 32.17 -30.12
N GLY A 96 -37.35 33.02 -29.63
CA GLY A 96 -37.27 33.65 -28.31
C GLY A 96 -37.21 32.63 -27.17
N PHE A 97 -38.07 31.62 -27.21
CA PHE A 97 -38.07 30.52 -26.23
C PHE A 97 -36.74 29.75 -26.27
N ARG A 98 -36.20 29.50 -27.45
CA ARG A 98 -34.87 28.88 -27.60
C ARG A 98 -33.74 29.73 -27.01
N MET A 99 -33.80 31.05 -27.17
CA MET A 99 -32.82 31.96 -26.55
C MET A 99 -32.92 31.96 -25.03
N VAL A 100 -34.12 31.95 -24.45
CA VAL A 100 -34.32 31.85 -22.99
C VAL A 100 -33.78 30.54 -22.44
N VAL A 101 -34.07 29.41 -23.08
CA VAL A 101 -33.55 28.09 -22.68
C VAL A 101 -32.02 28.05 -22.83
N TYR A 102 -31.48 28.59 -23.91
CA TYR A 102 -30.03 28.68 -24.12
C TYR A 102 -29.34 29.54 -23.05
N TYR A 103 -29.92 30.69 -22.70
CA TYR A 103 -29.39 31.57 -21.65
C TYR A 103 -29.43 30.87 -20.28
N LYS A 104 -30.55 30.21 -19.93
CA LYS A 104 -30.65 29.41 -18.71
C LYS A 104 -29.68 28.23 -18.69
N ALA A 105 -29.46 27.56 -19.82
CA ALA A 105 -28.54 26.43 -19.92
C ALA A 105 -27.07 26.86 -19.81
N LYS A 106 -26.69 28.02 -20.39
CA LYS A 106 -25.34 28.58 -20.23
C LYS A 106 -25.08 29.08 -18.81
N ASN A 107 -26.11 29.61 -18.14
CA ASN A 107 -26.03 30.09 -16.76
C ASN A 107 -26.41 29.01 -15.71
N ALA A 108 -26.61 27.76 -16.13
CA ALA A 108 -26.78 26.64 -15.21
C ALA A 108 -25.43 26.34 -14.55
N LYS A 109 -25.14 27.06 -13.46
CA LYS A 109 -24.02 26.72 -12.57
C LYS A 109 -24.17 25.25 -12.18
N LYS A 110 -23.06 24.51 -12.16
CA LYS A 110 -23.01 23.08 -11.78
C LYS A 110 -23.28 22.92 -10.28
N PHE A 111 -24.51 23.19 -9.85
CA PHE A 111 -24.92 22.99 -8.47
C PHE A 111 -25.03 21.49 -8.20
N ARG A 112 -24.19 20.98 -7.29
CA ARG A 112 -24.37 19.65 -6.71
C ARG A 112 -25.12 19.84 -5.39
N GLN A 113 -26.45 19.82 -5.46
CA GLN A 113 -27.29 20.04 -4.27
C GLN A 113 -26.97 19.01 -3.18
N GLY A 114 -26.64 19.50 -1.98
CA GLY A 114 -26.38 18.69 -0.78
C GLY A 114 -24.93 18.19 -0.63
N VAL A 115 -24.05 18.46 -1.58
CA VAL A 115 -22.62 18.14 -1.52
C VAL A 115 -21.75 19.30 -1.98
N GLU A 116 -22.24 20.53 -1.78
CA GLU A 116 -21.61 21.75 -2.28
C GLU A 116 -20.20 21.97 -1.72
N TYR A 117 -19.96 21.57 -0.48
CA TYR A 117 -18.69 21.73 0.23
C TYR A 117 -17.90 20.42 0.40
N GLY A 118 -18.50 19.29 0.01
CA GLY A 118 -17.90 17.98 0.09
C GLY A 118 -18.93 16.87 0.30
N SER A 119 -18.53 15.64 -0.03
CA SER A 119 -19.36 14.44 0.07
C SER A 119 -18.77 13.40 1.02
N ALA A 120 -17.85 13.80 1.90
CA ALA A 120 -17.31 12.91 2.92
C ALA A 120 -18.44 12.41 3.81
N ARG A 121 -18.36 11.14 4.20
CA ARG A 121 -19.22 10.48 5.17
C ARG A 121 -18.51 9.24 5.66
N TRP A 122 -18.90 8.74 6.84
CA TRP A 122 -18.49 7.42 7.29
C TRP A 122 -19.11 6.31 6.43
N GLY A 123 -18.36 5.23 6.27
CA GLY A 123 -18.76 4.01 5.60
C GLY A 123 -19.83 3.26 6.39
N THR A 124 -20.62 2.48 5.67
CA THR A 124 -21.69 1.64 6.19
C THR A 124 -21.40 0.18 5.88
N ALA A 125 -22.11 -0.77 6.53
CA ALA A 125 -21.94 -2.19 6.26
C ALA A 125 -22.06 -2.57 4.77
N LYS A 126 -22.93 -1.87 4.02
CA LYS A 126 -23.11 -2.07 2.56
C LYS A 126 -21.89 -1.64 1.74
N ASP A 127 -21.11 -0.69 2.24
CA ASP A 127 -19.92 -0.20 1.54
C ASP A 127 -18.78 -1.24 1.61
N ILE A 128 -18.67 -1.99 2.72
CA ILE A 128 -17.61 -3.02 2.91
C ILE A 128 -18.02 -4.42 2.44
N GLU A 129 -19.31 -4.76 2.48
CA GLU A 129 -19.85 -6.09 2.15
C GLU A 129 -19.24 -6.72 0.88
N PRO A 130 -19.03 -6.01 -0.25
CA PRO A 130 -18.47 -6.63 -1.45
C PRO A 130 -16.99 -7.04 -1.35
N TYR A 131 -16.29 -6.57 -0.32
CA TYR A 131 -14.87 -6.84 -0.06
C TYR A 131 -14.66 -7.97 0.97
N VAL A 132 -15.74 -8.49 1.56
CA VAL A 132 -15.72 -9.51 2.62
C VAL A 132 -15.99 -10.88 2.01
N ASP A 133 -15.23 -11.90 2.43
CA ASP A 133 -15.52 -13.29 2.12
C ASP A 133 -16.62 -13.80 3.06
N PRO A 134 -17.62 -14.58 2.58
CA PRO A 134 -18.67 -15.14 3.44
C PRO A 134 -18.13 -16.04 4.55
N VAL A 135 -16.97 -16.67 4.36
CA VAL A 135 -16.32 -17.49 5.39
C VAL A 135 -15.41 -16.60 6.24
N PHE A 136 -15.71 -16.51 7.54
CA PHE A 136 -15.00 -15.62 8.47
C PHE A 136 -13.48 -15.84 8.45
N GLU A 137 -13.04 -17.10 8.43
CA GLU A 137 -11.64 -17.54 8.42
C GLU A 137 -10.86 -17.11 7.17
N ASN A 138 -11.54 -16.79 6.08
CA ASN A 138 -10.92 -16.37 4.83
C ASN A 138 -10.71 -14.86 4.75
N ASN A 139 -10.83 -14.16 5.88
CA ASN A 139 -10.75 -12.71 5.93
C ASN A 139 -9.60 -12.21 6.80
N VAL A 140 -8.96 -11.15 6.33
CA VAL A 140 -8.18 -10.24 7.14
C VAL A 140 -9.11 -9.45 8.06
N LEU A 141 -8.78 -9.41 9.35
CA LEU A 141 -9.49 -8.60 10.33
C LEU A 141 -8.88 -7.20 10.36
N LEU A 142 -9.68 -6.18 10.03
CA LEU A 142 -9.26 -4.77 10.02
C LEU A 142 -9.81 -4.01 11.24
N THR A 143 -11.09 -4.21 11.54
CA THR A 143 -11.80 -3.64 12.70
C THR A 143 -12.73 -4.70 13.29
N ALA A 144 -13.55 -4.35 14.28
CA ALA A 144 -14.58 -5.25 14.82
C ALA A 144 -15.59 -5.72 13.75
N THR A 145 -15.91 -4.86 12.78
CA THR A 145 -16.97 -5.07 11.78
C THR A 145 -16.42 -5.23 10.36
N GLU A 146 -15.43 -4.43 9.98
CA GLU A 146 -14.87 -4.42 8.64
C GLU A 146 -13.76 -5.47 8.49
N ARG A 147 -13.82 -6.16 7.35
CA ARG A 147 -12.95 -7.28 7.01
C ARG A 147 -12.56 -7.17 5.54
N LEU A 148 -11.46 -7.83 5.18
CA LEU A 148 -11.01 -7.90 3.79
C LEU A 148 -10.73 -9.34 3.39
N MET A 149 -11.37 -9.82 2.32
CA MET A 149 -11.16 -11.18 1.84
C MET A 149 -9.70 -11.44 1.47
N MET A 150 -9.22 -12.64 1.77
CA MET A 150 -7.87 -13.08 1.40
C MET A 150 -7.73 -13.34 -0.10
N SER A 151 -8.82 -13.74 -0.77
CA SER A 151 -8.79 -13.99 -2.21
C SER A 151 -8.30 -12.77 -3.00
N GLY A 152 -7.22 -12.93 -3.76
CA GLY A 152 -6.72 -11.92 -4.71
C GLY A 152 -7.64 -11.71 -5.92
N ARG A 153 -8.56 -12.64 -6.17
CA ARG A 153 -9.40 -12.71 -7.38
C ARG A 153 -10.86 -12.96 -7.00
N PRO A 154 -11.57 -11.96 -6.45
CA PRO A 154 -13.01 -12.05 -6.25
C PRO A 154 -13.74 -12.29 -7.58
N LYS A 155 -14.96 -12.85 -7.50
CA LYS A 155 -15.84 -13.05 -8.66
C LYS A 155 -16.03 -11.78 -9.50
N GLN A 156 -16.02 -10.61 -8.85
CA GLN A 156 -16.07 -9.31 -9.51
C GLN A 156 -14.71 -8.60 -9.36
N PRO A 157 -13.92 -8.46 -10.44
CA PRO A 157 -12.56 -7.90 -10.37
C PRO A 157 -12.44 -6.50 -9.77
N LYS A 158 -13.50 -5.67 -9.84
CA LYS A 158 -13.51 -4.33 -9.22
C LYS A 158 -13.29 -4.33 -7.71
N TYR A 159 -13.59 -5.44 -7.04
CA TYR A 159 -13.39 -5.60 -5.59
C TYR A 159 -12.04 -6.21 -5.23
N ALA A 160 -11.20 -6.51 -6.23
CA ALA A 160 -9.86 -7.01 -5.97
C ALA A 160 -9.02 -5.92 -5.30
N ARG A 161 -8.60 -6.17 -4.06
CA ARG A 161 -7.67 -5.31 -3.31
C ARG A 161 -6.39 -6.05 -2.99
N ASN A 162 -5.30 -5.31 -2.90
CA ASN A 162 -4.06 -5.82 -2.35
C ASN A 162 -4.23 -6.00 -0.83
N LYS A 163 -3.34 -6.80 -0.23
CA LYS A 163 -3.39 -7.14 1.20
C LYS A 163 -2.26 -6.42 1.95
N ASN A 164 -1.70 -5.39 1.32
CA ASN A 164 -0.71 -4.53 1.93
C ASN A 164 -1.47 -3.52 2.80
N ILE A 165 -1.11 -3.46 4.08
CA ILE A 165 -1.85 -2.70 5.08
C ILE A 165 -0.87 -1.80 5.81
N LEU A 166 -1.18 -0.51 5.86
CA LEU A 166 -0.46 0.44 6.69
C LEU A 166 -1.21 0.61 8.01
N VAL A 167 -0.62 0.19 9.11
CA VAL A 167 -1.18 0.37 10.45
C VAL A 167 -0.38 1.45 11.18
N ILE A 168 -1.07 2.50 11.63
CA ILE A 168 -0.46 3.61 12.36
C ILE A 168 -1.09 3.66 13.75
N GLY A 169 -0.26 3.59 14.78
CA GLY A 169 -0.73 3.73 16.15
C GLY A 169 0.39 4.04 17.14
N GLY A 170 0.25 5.11 17.90
CA GLY A 170 1.22 5.49 18.93
C GLY A 170 1.46 4.40 19.98
N SER A 171 2.47 4.59 20.83
CA SER A 171 2.71 3.67 21.95
C SER A 171 1.43 3.52 22.81
N GLY A 172 1.12 2.29 23.23
CA GLY A 172 -0.10 1.98 23.99
C GLY A 172 -1.40 1.90 23.17
N SER A 173 -1.40 2.17 21.87
CA SER A 173 -2.61 2.06 21.00
C SER A 173 -3.14 0.63 20.82
N GLY A 174 -2.36 -0.38 21.25
CA GLY A 174 -2.72 -1.79 21.21
C GLY A 174 -2.57 -2.45 19.84
N LYS A 175 -1.63 -1.99 19.00
CA LYS A 175 -1.33 -2.55 17.65
C LYS A 175 -1.25 -4.08 17.65
N THR A 176 -0.45 -4.63 18.55
CA THR A 176 -0.26 -6.08 18.69
C THR A 176 -1.55 -6.79 19.10
N ARG A 177 -2.27 -6.27 20.10
CA ARG A 177 -3.50 -6.86 20.64
C ARG A 177 -4.67 -6.81 19.67
N PHE A 178 -4.86 -5.68 18.98
CA PHE A 178 -6.06 -5.40 18.19
C PHE A 178 -5.89 -5.66 16.69
N PHE A 179 -4.67 -5.86 16.20
CA PHE A 179 -4.41 -6.14 14.79
C PHE A 179 -3.53 -7.38 14.56
N VAL A 180 -2.35 -7.47 15.19
CA VAL A 180 -1.41 -8.60 14.96
C VAL A 180 -2.01 -9.92 15.43
N LYS A 181 -2.41 -10.03 16.71
CA LYS A 181 -3.00 -11.24 17.28
C LYS A 181 -4.25 -11.70 16.52
N PRO A 182 -5.28 -10.86 16.27
CA PRO A 182 -6.46 -11.28 15.50
C PRO A 182 -6.12 -11.85 14.12
N ASN A 183 -5.14 -11.26 13.42
CA ASN A 183 -4.75 -11.73 12.09
C ASN A 183 -3.92 -13.02 12.13
N LEU A 184 -3.17 -13.29 13.21
CA LEU A 184 -2.56 -14.60 13.44
C LEU A 184 -3.61 -15.68 13.74
N MET A 185 -4.61 -15.33 14.56
CA MET A 185 -5.69 -16.24 14.93
C MET A 185 -6.53 -16.73 13.74
N GLN A 186 -6.55 -16.00 12.63
CA GLN A 186 -7.22 -16.39 11.39
C GLN A 186 -6.63 -17.66 10.74
N MET A 187 -5.31 -17.87 10.87
CA MET A 187 -4.63 -19.10 10.43
C MET A 187 -4.87 -19.55 8.98
N HIS A 188 -5.15 -18.60 8.08
CA HIS A 188 -5.39 -18.84 6.66
C HIS A 188 -4.10 -18.79 5.81
N SER A 189 -2.99 -18.31 6.38
CA SER A 189 -1.74 -17.99 5.68
C SER A 189 -0.51 -18.52 6.42
N SER A 190 0.64 -18.50 5.74
CA SER A 190 1.93 -18.52 6.42
C SER A 190 2.26 -17.11 6.88
N TYR A 191 2.93 -16.98 8.02
CA TYR A 191 3.15 -15.69 8.68
C TYR A 191 4.64 -15.44 8.90
N VAL A 192 5.05 -14.19 8.70
CA VAL A 192 6.34 -13.68 9.15
C VAL A 192 6.08 -12.49 10.06
N VAL A 193 6.40 -12.62 11.34
CA VAL A 193 6.00 -11.67 12.37
C VAL A 193 7.24 -11.04 12.97
N THR A 194 7.37 -9.72 12.86
CA THR A 194 8.32 -8.97 13.68
C THR A 194 7.73 -8.79 15.07
N ASP A 195 8.47 -9.15 16.11
CA ASP A 195 8.01 -9.14 17.50
C ASP A 195 9.04 -8.45 18.40
N PRO A 196 9.01 -7.11 18.50
CA PRO A 196 10.00 -6.34 19.26
C PRO A 196 10.07 -6.68 20.76
N LYS A 197 9.04 -7.34 21.30
CA LYS A 197 8.97 -7.68 22.73
C LYS A 197 9.11 -9.18 22.99
N GLY A 198 9.13 -10.00 21.94
CA GLY A 198 9.08 -11.45 22.04
C GLY A 198 7.79 -12.01 22.66
N THR A 199 6.77 -11.20 22.86
CA THR A 199 5.53 -11.59 23.55
C THR A 199 4.57 -12.33 22.64
N VAL A 200 4.55 -12.01 21.34
CA VAL A 200 3.54 -12.55 20.41
C VAL A 200 3.69 -14.05 20.26
N LEU A 201 4.93 -14.54 20.14
CA LEU A 201 5.18 -15.98 20.07
C LEU A 201 4.84 -16.69 21.38
N VAL A 202 5.19 -16.11 22.53
CA VAL A 202 4.84 -16.67 23.84
C VAL A 202 3.32 -16.80 23.99
N GLU A 203 2.57 -15.81 23.51
CA GLU A 203 1.12 -15.75 23.71
C GLU A 203 0.34 -16.58 22.68
N CYS A 204 0.82 -16.67 21.43
CA CYS A 204 0.12 -17.33 20.32
C CYS A 204 0.72 -18.69 19.92
N GLY A 205 1.93 -19.01 20.38
CA GLY A 205 2.70 -20.18 19.89
C GLY A 205 1.99 -21.52 20.11
N LYS A 206 1.29 -21.68 21.24
CA LYS A 206 0.51 -22.91 21.50
C LYS A 206 -0.66 -23.09 20.54
N MET A 207 -1.33 -21.99 20.17
CA MET A 207 -2.40 -22.01 19.17
C MET A 207 -1.85 -22.44 17.81
N LEU A 208 -0.71 -21.90 17.39
CA LEU A 208 -0.05 -22.27 16.14
C LEU A 208 0.38 -23.74 16.14
N SER A 209 1.06 -24.18 17.20
CA SER A 209 1.54 -25.56 17.33
C SER A 209 0.39 -26.59 17.33
N LYS A 210 -0.75 -26.28 17.96
CA LYS A 210 -1.94 -27.15 17.95
C LYS A 210 -2.65 -27.23 16.60
N ASN A 211 -2.41 -26.27 15.70
CA ASN A 211 -3.02 -26.21 14.37
C ASN A 211 -1.97 -26.52 13.28
N ASP A 212 -0.98 -27.35 13.60
CA ASP A 212 0.03 -27.89 12.68
C ASP A 212 0.89 -26.85 11.95
N TYR A 213 1.08 -25.66 12.55
CA TYR A 213 2.04 -24.70 12.04
C TYR A 213 3.46 -25.11 12.38
N ARG A 214 4.35 -25.01 11.38
CA ARG A 214 5.80 -25.03 11.61
C ARG A 214 6.20 -23.68 12.20
N ILE A 215 6.63 -23.67 13.46
CA ILE A 215 7.08 -22.45 14.12
C ILE A 215 8.60 -22.33 13.92
N LYS A 216 9.03 -21.18 13.39
CA LYS A 216 10.42 -20.80 13.18
C LYS A 216 10.71 -19.54 13.99
N VAL A 217 11.90 -19.40 14.57
CA VAL A 217 12.23 -18.28 15.46
C VAL A 217 13.63 -17.77 15.17
N LEU A 218 13.75 -16.49 14.85
CA LEU A 218 15.00 -15.75 14.83
C LEU A 218 14.94 -14.74 15.98
N ASN A 219 15.84 -14.84 16.96
CA ASN A 219 15.84 -14.01 18.15
C ASN A 219 17.20 -13.34 18.34
N THR A 220 17.23 -12.02 18.11
CA THR A 220 18.44 -11.20 18.27
C THR A 220 18.56 -10.54 19.64
N ILE A 221 17.60 -10.78 20.55
CA ILE A 221 17.69 -10.39 21.97
C ILE A 221 18.33 -11.52 22.79
N ASN A 222 17.85 -12.74 22.59
CA ASN A 222 18.35 -13.93 23.29
C ASN A 222 18.63 -15.05 22.28
N PHE A 223 19.90 -15.17 21.90
CA PHE A 223 20.40 -16.13 20.93
C PHE A 223 20.13 -17.59 21.34
N ALA A 224 20.09 -17.91 22.64
CA ALA A 224 19.76 -19.26 23.13
C ALA A 224 18.29 -19.67 22.85
N LYS A 225 17.43 -18.68 22.56
CA LYS A 225 16.03 -18.88 22.15
C LYS A 225 15.83 -18.58 20.66
N SER A 226 16.90 -18.60 19.88
CA SER A 226 16.89 -18.45 18.43
C SER A 226 17.19 -19.77 17.75
N MET A 227 16.72 -19.91 16.52
CA MET A 227 17.28 -20.84 15.56
C MET A 227 18.39 -20.18 14.75
N HIS A 228 19.20 -20.99 14.08
CA HIS A 228 20.31 -20.54 13.26
C HIS A 228 19.85 -20.04 11.90
N TYR A 229 20.52 -19.00 11.42
CA TYR A 229 20.25 -18.32 10.17
C TYR A 229 21.56 -17.97 9.47
N ASN A 230 21.88 -18.71 8.40
CA ASN A 230 23.06 -18.45 7.60
C ASN A 230 22.67 -17.80 6.26
N PRO A 231 23.01 -16.52 6.01
CA PRO A 231 22.68 -15.85 4.75
C PRO A 231 23.29 -16.49 3.50
N PHE A 232 24.41 -17.23 3.62
CA PHE A 232 25.04 -17.91 2.49
C PHE A 232 24.19 -19.06 1.94
N ALA A 233 23.38 -19.71 2.80
CA ALA A 233 22.49 -20.79 2.40
C ALA A 233 21.46 -20.38 1.32
N TYR A 234 21.24 -19.06 1.18
CA TYR A 234 20.27 -18.46 0.26
C TYR A 234 20.90 -17.80 -0.98
N ILE A 235 22.22 -17.91 -1.16
CA ILE A 235 22.90 -17.42 -2.36
C ILE A 235 22.73 -18.48 -3.46
N ARG A 236 22.14 -18.07 -4.59
CA ARG A 236 21.94 -18.92 -5.78
C ARG A 236 22.63 -18.36 -7.03
N SER A 237 23.02 -17.08 -7.00
CA SER A 237 23.61 -16.38 -8.13
C SER A 237 24.52 -15.24 -7.69
N GLU A 238 25.40 -14.78 -8.60
CA GLU A 238 26.22 -13.58 -8.41
C GLU A 238 25.38 -12.32 -8.12
N LYS A 239 24.15 -12.26 -8.67
CA LYS A 239 23.21 -11.16 -8.39
C LYS A 239 22.82 -11.12 -6.92
N ASP A 240 22.67 -12.27 -6.26
CA ASP A 240 22.30 -12.35 -4.85
C ASP A 240 23.46 -11.94 -3.93
N ILE A 241 24.70 -12.21 -4.34
CA ILE A 241 25.90 -11.66 -3.68
C ILE A 241 25.85 -10.13 -3.68
N LEU A 242 25.59 -9.51 -4.84
CA LEU A 242 25.50 -8.06 -4.95
C LEU A 242 24.36 -7.49 -4.09
N LYS A 243 23.20 -8.17 -4.02
CA LYS A 243 22.09 -7.78 -3.15
C LYS A 243 22.46 -7.88 -1.67
N LEU A 244 23.09 -8.97 -1.25
CA LEU A 244 23.54 -9.21 0.12
C LEU A 244 24.53 -8.13 0.56
N VAL A 245 25.58 -7.91 -0.22
CA VAL A 245 26.57 -6.86 0.01
C VAL A 245 25.89 -5.49 0.11
N ASN A 246 25.00 -5.15 -0.83
CA ASN A 246 24.29 -3.88 -0.75
C ASN A 246 23.43 -3.76 0.52
N THR A 247 22.84 -4.85 0.98
CA THR A 247 22.03 -4.86 2.21
C THR A 247 22.88 -4.65 3.46
N ILE A 248 24.04 -5.32 3.55
CA ILE A 248 25.02 -5.10 4.63
C ILE A 248 25.41 -3.62 4.66
N ILE A 249 25.92 -3.10 3.54
CA ILE A 249 26.42 -1.73 3.44
C ILE A 249 25.35 -0.70 3.82
N VAL A 250 24.10 -0.86 3.39
CA VAL A 250 23.02 0.09 3.68
C VAL A 250 22.65 0.10 5.17
N ASN A 251 22.72 -1.06 5.84
CA ASN A 251 22.30 -1.21 7.23
C ASN A 251 23.43 -1.05 8.24
N THR A 252 24.68 -0.96 7.81
CA THR A 252 25.85 -0.67 8.65
C THR A 252 26.42 0.73 8.41
N LYS A 253 25.72 1.59 7.66
CA LYS A 253 26.08 3.00 7.48
C LYS A 253 25.69 3.80 8.72
N GLY A 254 26.62 4.61 9.22
CA GLY A 254 26.31 5.59 10.26
C GLY A 254 25.36 6.68 9.75
N GLU A 255 24.59 7.29 10.64
CA GLU A 255 23.68 8.37 10.26
C GLU A 255 24.46 9.62 9.81
N GLY A 256 24.49 9.85 8.50
CA GLY A 256 24.77 11.15 7.89
C GLY A 256 26.20 11.36 7.37
N GLN A 257 26.42 11.12 6.08
CA GLN A 257 27.25 11.93 5.18
C GLN A 257 27.16 11.40 3.73
N GLN A 258 26.63 12.21 2.80
CA GLN A 258 26.25 11.72 1.46
C GLN A 258 27.32 11.87 0.35
N ALA A 259 28.39 12.65 0.54
CA ALA A 259 29.27 13.02 -0.57
C ALA A 259 30.67 12.38 -0.55
N SER A 260 31.33 12.23 0.61
CA SER A 260 32.66 11.60 0.68
C SER A 260 32.60 10.07 0.85
N GLU A 261 31.45 9.52 1.26
CA GLU A 261 31.25 8.08 1.45
C GLU A 261 31.20 7.28 0.15
N ASP A 262 30.85 7.88 -0.99
CA ASP A 262 30.52 7.11 -2.19
C ASP A 262 31.73 6.35 -2.77
N PHE A 263 32.94 6.90 -2.66
CA PHE A 263 34.17 6.20 -3.06
C PHE A 263 34.43 4.98 -2.15
N TRP A 264 34.44 5.18 -0.83
CA TRP A 264 34.70 4.11 0.13
C TRP A 264 33.66 3.00 0.03
N VAL A 265 32.38 3.37 -0.09
CA VAL A 265 31.26 2.44 -0.28
C VAL A 265 31.42 1.60 -1.54
N LYS A 266 31.90 2.17 -2.64
CA LYS A 266 32.15 1.41 -3.88
C LYS A 266 33.31 0.43 -3.69
N ALA A 267 34.39 0.83 -3.02
CA ALA A 267 35.54 -0.03 -2.78
C ALA A 267 35.21 -1.19 -1.82
N GLU A 268 34.49 -0.91 -0.72
CA GLU A 268 34.01 -1.93 0.22
C GLU A 268 33.06 -2.93 -0.46
N LYS A 269 32.18 -2.42 -1.36
CA LYS A 269 31.33 -3.29 -2.16
C LYS A 269 32.13 -4.24 -3.04
N LEU A 270 33.18 -3.75 -3.72
CA LEU A 270 34.05 -4.59 -4.54
C LEU A 270 34.71 -5.68 -3.69
N TYR A 271 35.24 -5.28 -2.53
CA TYR A 271 35.95 -6.18 -1.62
C TYR A 271 35.03 -7.27 -1.04
N TYR A 272 33.90 -6.89 -0.43
CA TYR A 272 32.94 -7.87 0.08
C TYR A 272 32.36 -8.78 -1.01
N THR A 273 32.10 -8.24 -2.20
CA THR A 273 31.62 -9.05 -3.31
C THR A 273 32.66 -10.09 -3.71
N ALA A 274 33.95 -9.72 -3.71
CA ALA A 274 35.03 -10.66 -4.00
C ALA A 274 35.12 -11.77 -2.95
N LEU A 275 35.13 -11.42 -1.66
CA LEU A 275 35.24 -12.39 -0.57
C LEU A 275 34.03 -13.32 -0.48
N ILE A 276 32.81 -12.78 -0.49
CA ILE A 276 31.59 -13.59 -0.44
C ILE A 276 31.50 -14.51 -1.66
N ALA A 277 31.90 -14.04 -2.85
CA ALA A 277 31.97 -14.89 -4.03
C ALA A 277 33.02 -15.99 -3.88
N TYR A 278 34.22 -15.67 -3.36
CA TYR A 278 35.23 -16.67 -3.10
C TYR A 278 34.72 -17.76 -2.16
N ILE A 279 34.14 -17.37 -1.02
CA ILE A 279 33.56 -18.31 -0.04
C ILE A 279 32.47 -19.17 -0.70
N TRP A 280 31.55 -18.57 -1.45
CA TRP A 280 30.45 -19.29 -2.06
C TRP A 280 30.87 -20.28 -3.16
N TYR A 281 31.90 -19.94 -3.95
CA TYR A 281 32.38 -20.81 -5.04
C TYR A 281 33.39 -21.86 -4.59
N GLU A 282 34.31 -21.51 -3.69
CA GLU A 282 35.52 -22.31 -3.43
C GLU A 282 35.54 -22.92 -2.02
N ALA A 283 34.86 -22.32 -1.03
CA ALA A 283 34.90 -22.84 0.34
C ALA A 283 33.96 -24.06 0.49
N PRO A 284 34.35 -25.05 1.32
CA PRO A 284 33.46 -26.15 1.72
C PRO A 284 32.14 -25.63 2.30
N GLU A 285 31.05 -26.36 2.09
CA GLU A 285 29.69 -25.92 2.48
C GLU A 285 29.59 -25.55 3.98
N GLU A 286 30.34 -26.24 4.85
CA GLU A 286 30.43 -26.00 6.29
C GLU A 286 31.09 -24.65 6.64
N GLU A 287 31.98 -24.15 5.78
CA GLU A 287 32.72 -22.89 5.94
C GLU A 287 32.03 -21.72 5.23
N GLN A 288 30.92 -21.95 4.53
CA GLN A 288 30.17 -20.90 3.84
C GLN A 288 29.34 -20.08 4.82
N ASN A 289 29.99 -19.27 5.65
CA ASN A 289 29.34 -18.48 6.70
C ASN A 289 30.07 -17.15 6.97
N PHE A 290 29.50 -16.32 7.85
CA PHE A 290 30.08 -15.02 8.19
C PHE A 290 31.39 -15.11 8.98
N SER A 291 31.63 -16.21 9.70
CA SER A 291 32.91 -16.43 10.40
C SER A 291 34.06 -16.44 9.41
N MET A 292 33.93 -17.22 8.33
CA MET A 292 34.94 -17.29 7.29
C MET A 292 35.14 -15.95 6.57
N LEU A 293 34.06 -15.17 6.40
CA LEU A 293 34.18 -13.81 5.85
C LEU A 293 35.03 -12.91 6.73
N ILE A 294 34.87 -12.98 8.06
CA ILE A 294 35.66 -12.19 9.01
C ILE A 294 37.10 -12.66 9.03
N ASP A 295 37.33 -13.98 9.08
CA ASP A 295 38.67 -14.55 9.08
C ASP A 295 39.47 -14.12 7.83
N LEU A 296 38.81 -14.05 6.65
CA LEU A 296 39.41 -13.49 5.43
C LEU A 296 39.68 -11.98 5.51
N VAL A 297 38.79 -11.21 6.14
CA VAL A 297 38.99 -9.77 6.34
C VAL A 297 40.19 -9.52 7.26
N ASP A 298 40.30 -10.28 8.35
CA ASP A 298 41.38 -10.17 9.33
C ASP A 298 42.72 -10.66 8.78
N ALA A 299 42.71 -11.67 7.91
CA ALA A 299 43.89 -12.16 7.20
C ALA A 299 44.39 -11.22 6.09
N SER A 300 43.62 -10.18 5.76
CA SER A 300 43.96 -9.22 4.71
C SER A 300 44.75 -8.04 5.25
N GLU A 301 46.07 -8.18 5.35
CA GLU A 301 46.99 -7.10 5.72
C GLU A 301 47.35 -6.23 4.50
N ALA A 302 47.41 -4.91 4.66
CA ALA A 302 47.94 -3.98 3.67
C ALA A 302 49.07 -3.12 4.26
N ARG A 303 50.18 -3.01 3.54
CA ARG A 303 51.34 -2.19 3.91
C ARG A 303 51.37 -0.91 3.08
N GLU A 304 51.65 0.21 3.74
CA GLU A 304 51.65 1.54 3.09
C GLU A 304 52.92 1.74 2.24
N ASP A 305 54.05 1.20 2.69
CA ASP A 305 55.36 1.44 2.09
C ASP A 305 55.83 0.33 1.11
N ASP A 306 55.02 -0.72 0.94
CA ASP A 306 55.34 -1.86 0.08
C ASP A 306 54.11 -2.29 -0.74
N GLU A 307 54.01 -1.76 -1.96
CA GLU A 307 52.92 -2.11 -2.89
C GLU A 307 53.02 -3.55 -3.43
N ASN A 308 54.19 -4.18 -3.31
CA ASN A 308 54.40 -5.57 -3.75
C ASN A 308 54.10 -6.59 -2.65
N PHE A 309 53.77 -6.13 -1.44
CA PHE A 309 53.38 -7.00 -0.35
C PHE A 309 52.12 -7.79 -0.71
N LYS A 310 52.17 -9.10 -0.47
CA LYS A 310 51.05 -10.03 -0.66
C LYS A 310 50.66 -10.63 0.68
N ASN A 311 49.41 -10.44 1.08
CA ASN A 311 48.85 -11.10 2.23
C ASN A 311 48.32 -12.51 1.88
N ALA A 312 47.81 -13.25 2.87
CA ALA A 312 47.29 -14.60 2.65
C ALA A 312 46.13 -14.61 1.63
N VAL A 313 45.25 -13.62 1.68
CA VAL A 313 44.11 -13.49 0.75
C VAL A 313 44.57 -13.18 -0.67
N ASP A 314 45.60 -12.35 -0.84
CA ASP A 314 46.21 -12.08 -2.15
C ASP A 314 46.70 -13.37 -2.80
N LEU A 315 47.37 -14.24 -2.03
CA LEU A 315 47.86 -15.53 -2.52
C LEU A 315 46.69 -16.46 -2.90
N LEU A 316 45.61 -16.50 -2.12
CA LEU A 316 44.40 -17.27 -2.45
C LEU A 316 43.77 -16.83 -3.77
N PHE A 317 43.65 -15.51 -3.98
CA PHE A 317 43.07 -14.97 -5.21
C PHE A 317 44.01 -15.14 -6.42
N GLU A 318 45.33 -15.09 -6.24
CA GLU A 318 46.30 -15.39 -7.30
C GLU A 318 46.26 -16.86 -7.71
N GLU A 319 46.15 -17.79 -6.77
CA GLU A 319 45.99 -19.21 -7.08
C GLU A 319 44.68 -19.46 -7.84
N LEU A 320 43.58 -18.84 -7.37
CA LEU A 320 42.30 -18.93 -8.05
C LEU A 320 42.35 -18.32 -9.46
N GLU A 321 43.08 -17.21 -9.64
CA GLU A 321 43.30 -16.59 -10.95
C GLU A 321 44.08 -17.52 -11.88
N GLN A 322 45.11 -18.21 -11.39
CA GLN A 322 45.88 -19.17 -12.20
C GLN A 322 45.01 -20.33 -12.67
N LYS A 323 44.09 -20.82 -11.82
CA LYS A 323 43.13 -21.87 -12.16
C LYS A 323 42.04 -21.37 -13.11
N ASN A 324 41.46 -20.20 -12.84
CA ASN A 324 40.37 -19.62 -13.61
C ASN A 324 40.45 -18.07 -13.66
N PRO A 325 41.10 -17.50 -14.69
CA PRO A 325 41.28 -16.04 -14.79
C PRO A 325 39.99 -15.24 -14.93
N ASN A 326 38.91 -15.88 -15.40
CA ASN A 326 37.61 -15.25 -15.63
C ASN A 326 36.64 -15.41 -14.44
N HIS A 327 37.10 -16.00 -13.33
CA HIS A 327 36.29 -16.21 -12.13
C HIS A 327 35.73 -14.88 -11.59
N PHE A 328 34.45 -14.87 -11.21
CA PHE A 328 33.78 -13.64 -10.78
C PHE A 328 34.44 -12.99 -9.57
N ALA A 329 34.82 -13.80 -8.57
CA ALA A 329 35.51 -13.33 -7.37
C ALA A 329 36.83 -12.61 -7.72
N VAL A 330 37.66 -13.23 -8.57
CA VAL A 330 38.95 -12.67 -9.04
C VAL A 330 38.75 -11.35 -9.76
N ARG A 331 37.73 -11.25 -10.63
CA ARG A 331 37.44 -10.02 -11.37
C ARG A 331 37.03 -8.87 -10.46
N GLN A 332 36.36 -9.12 -9.34
CA GLN A 332 36.05 -8.07 -8.37
C GLN A 332 37.26 -7.73 -7.49
N TYR A 333 38.03 -8.74 -7.07
CA TYR A 333 39.23 -8.55 -6.26
C TYR A 333 40.30 -7.72 -6.97
N LYS A 334 40.53 -7.99 -8.27
CA LYS A 334 41.44 -7.19 -9.10
C LYS A 334 41.09 -5.71 -9.12
N LYS A 335 39.79 -5.37 -9.17
CA LYS A 335 39.34 -3.97 -9.14
C LYS A 335 39.61 -3.32 -7.79
N TYR A 336 39.46 -4.07 -6.70
CA TYR A 336 39.83 -3.62 -5.36
C TYR A 336 41.34 -3.37 -5.24
N LYS A 337 42.19 -4.28 -5.76
CA LYS A 337 43.66 -4.15 -5.76
C LYS A 337 44.21 -3.00 -6.61
N LEU A 338 43.37 -2.29 -7.38
CA LEU A 338 43.76 -1.03 -8.03
C LEU A 338 43.92 0.13 -7.02
N ALA A 339 43.43 -0.02 -5.79
CA ALA A 339 43.64 0.94 -4.73
C ALA A 339 45.09 0.90 -4.21
N ALA A 340 45.74 2.05 -4.10
CA ALA A 340 47.08 2.17 -3.49
C ALA A 340 47.10 1.68 -2.03
N GLY A 341 48.26 1.24 -1.52
CA GLY A 341 48.39 0.58 -0.20
C GLY A 341 47.72 1.33 0.96
N LYS A 342 47.92 2.65 1.06
CA LYS A 342 47.25 3.50 2.07
C LYS A 342 45.72 3.50 1.96
N THR A 343 45.20 3.53 0.73
CA THR A 343 43.75 3.49 0.46
C THR A 343 43.20 2.09 0.76
N ALA A 344 43.91 1.03 0.35
CA ALA A 344 43.53 -0.36 0.63
C ALA A 344 43.42 -0.61 2.15
N LYS A 345 44.42 -0.17 2.93
CA LYS A 345 44.39 -0.25 4.39
C LYS A 345 43.19 0.46 4.99
N SER A 346 42.84 1.65 4.49
CA SER A 346 41.65 2.38 4.94
C SER A 346 40.33 1.67 4.58
N ILE A 347 40.27 1.00 3.42
CA ILE A 347 39.10 0.18 3.02
C ILE A 347 38.95 -1.02 3.96
N LEU A 348 40.05 -1.71 4.26
CA LEU A 348 40.06 -2.89 5.15
C LEU A 348 39.59 -2.54 6.56
N ILE A 349 40.12 -1.45 7.14
CA ILE A 349 39.67 -0.96 8.46
C ILE A 349 38.17 -0.66 8.44
N SER A 350 37.68 -0.02 7.39
CA SER A 350 36.25 0.31 7.25
C SER A 350 35.37 -0.95 7.10
N CYS A 351 35.87 -1.98 6.40
CA CYS A 351 35.19 -3.26 6.31
C CYS A 351 35.15 -3.97 7.68
N GLY A 352 36.30 -4.14 8.33
CA GLY A 352 36.38 -4.76 9.66
C GLY A 352 35.47 -4.07 10.67
N ALA A 353 35.44 -2.73 10.70
CA ALA A 353 34.57 -1.97 11.59
C ALA A 353 33.06 -2.24 11.38
N ARG A 354 32.63 -2.56 10.15
CA ARG A 354 31.23 -2.89 9.86
C ARG A 354 30.86 -4.32 10.22
N LEU A 355 31.81 -5.24 10.18
CA LEU A 355 31.61 -6.64 10.56
C LEU A 355 31.92 -6.91 12.03
N ALA A 356 32.44 -5.93 12.77
CA ALA A 356 32.72 -6.03 14.21
C ALA A 356 31.60 -6.66 15.06
N PRO A 357 30.28 -6.45 14.79
CA PRO A 357 29.23 -7.15 15.54
C PRO A 357 29.31 -8.68 15.47
N PHE A 358 29.92 -9.26 14.42
CA PHE A 358 30.09 -10.70 14.25
C PHE A 358 31.31 -11.27 15.00
N ASP A 359 32.14 -10.42 15.62
CA ASP A 359 33.15 -10.89 16.58
C ASP A 359 32.52 -11.43 17.86
N ILE A 360 31.25 -11.10 18.10
CA ILE A 360 30.45 -11.67 19.18
C ILE A 360 30.17 -13.13 18.86
N LYS A 361 30.64 -14.02 19.74
CA LYS A 361 30.49 -15.48 19.58
C LYS A 361 29.04 -15.89 19.35
N GLU A 362 28.10 -15.31 20.08
CA GLU A 362 26.67 -15.63 19.97
C GLU A 362 26.11 -15.31 18.57
N LEU A 363 26.58 -14.24 17.92
CA LEU A 363 26.16 -13.90 16.55
C LEU A 363 26.85 -14.79 15.52
N ARG A 364 28.12 -15.13 15.75
CA ARG A 364 28.87 -16.08 14.93
C ARG A 364 28.20 -17.45 14.93
N ASP A 365 27.89 -17.97 16.11
CA ASP A 365 27.17 -19.23 16.31
C ASP A 365 25.81 -19.15 15.60
N LEU A 366 25.01 -18.09 15.80
CA LEU A 366 23.72 -17.90 15.13
C LEU A 366 23.81 -18.01 13.60
N THR A 367 24.90 -17.56 12.99
CA THR A 367 25.06 -17.45 11.54
C THR A 367 25.92 -18.55 10.91
N ALA A 368 26.32 -19.56 11.70
CA ALA A 368 27.16 -20.66 11.23
C ALA A 368 26.45 -21.56 10.20
N TYR A 369 25.19 -21.93 10.46
CA TYR A 369 24.38 -22.78 9.58
C TYR A 369 22.93 -22.31 9.53
N ASP A 370 22.11 -22.84 8.62
CA ASP A 370 20.71 -22.42 8.48
C ASP A 370 19.72 -23.47 9.02
N GLU A 371 18.74 -23.01 9.80
CA GLU A 371 17.59 -23.81 10.21
C GLU A 371 16.25 -23.14 9.84
N LEU A 372 16.28 -21.88 9.39
CA LEU A 372 15.09 -21.10 9.08
C LEU A 372 14.36 -21.64 7.84
N GLU A 373 15.08 -22.14 6.84
CA GLU A 373 14.54 -22.63 5.57
C GLU A 373 13.58 -21.60 4.95
N LEU A 374 14.05 -20.37 4.76
CA LEU A 374 13.20 -19.22 4.36
C LEU A 374 12.42 -19.47 3.06
N ASP A 375 12.95 -20.30 2.17
CA ASP A 375 12.35 -20.67 0.91
C ASP A 375 11.14 -21.62 1.06
N THR A 376 10.97 -22.28 2.21
CA THR A 376 9.83 -23.17 2.47
C THR A 376 8.56 -22.44 2.91
N LEU A 377 8.67 -21.14 3.22
CA LEU A 377 7.53 -20.31 3.58
C LEU A 377 6.57 -20.19 2.39
N GLY A 378 5.31 -20.57 2.59
CA GLY A 378 4.30 -20.55 1.54
C GLY A 378 4.08 -21.89 0.85
N GLU A 379 4.92 -22.90 1.09
CA GLU A 379 4.67 -24.29 0.67
C GLU A 379 3.87 -25.05 1.73
N LYS A 380 4.22 -24.83 3.00
CA LYS A 380 3.54 -25.35 4.18
C LYS A 380 3.15 -24.19 5.10
N LYS A 381 2.18 -24.43 5.98
CA LYS A 381 1.78 -23.46 7.01
C LYS A 381 2.93 -23.27 7.99
N THR A 382 3.63 -22.15 7.82
CA THR A 382 4.83 -21.81 8.60
C THR A 382 4.63 -20.43 9.22
N ALA A 383 5.01 -20.28 10.48
CA ALA A 383 5.02 -19.02 11.20
C ALA A 383 6.46 -18.72 11.66
N LEU A 384 7.10 -17.77 11.00
CA LEU A 384 8.42 -17.25 11.37
C LEU A 384 8.26 -16.04 12.27
N PHE A 385 8.80 -16.12 13.48
CA PHE A 385 8.88 -15.01 14.43
C PHE A 385 10.28 -14.43 14.46
N VAL A 386 10.36 -13.12 14.33
CA VAL A 386 11.60 -12.36 14.29
C VAL A 386 11.59 -11.42 15.49
N ILE A 387 12.22 -11.87 16.57
CA ILE A 387 12.28 -11.15 17.84
C ILE A 387 13.48 -10.22 17.79
N ILE A 388 13.20 -8.92 17.87
CA ILE A 388 14.18 -7.84 17.76
C ILE A 388 14.12 -6.94 18.98
N SER A 389 15.19 -6.27 19.34
CA SER A 389 15.15 -5.29 20.43
C SER A 389 14.51 -3.99 19.96
N ASP A 390 13.61 -3.41 20.76
CA ASP A 390 13.05 -2.06 20.54
C ASP A 390 13.98 -0.95 21.07
N THR A 391 14.96 -1.30 21.90
CA THR A 391 15.91 -0.36 22.51
C THR A 391 17.30 -0.37 21.89
N ASP A 392 17.71 -1.50 21.30
CA ASP A 392 19.08 -1.71 20.80
C ASP A 392 19.07 -2.07 19.32
N ALA A 393 19.70 -1.23 18.50
CA ALA A 393 19.77 -1.40 17.07
C ALA A 393 20.95 -2.26 16.59
N THR A 394 21.81 -2.73 17.50
CA THR A 394 23.09 -3.39 17.17
C THR A 394 22.94 -4.53 16.16
N PHE A 395 21.90 -5.36 16.27
CA PHE A 395 21.69 -6.53 15.42
C PHE A 395 20.61 -6.36 14.34
N ASN A 396 20.08 -5.15 14.14
CA ASN A 396 19.01 -4.91 13.18
C ASN A 396 19.44 -5.22 11.74
N PHE A 397 20.73 -5.04 11.42
CA PHE A 397 21.25 -5.35 10.09
C PHE A 397 21.07 -6.83 9.69
N ILE A 398 21.18 -7.78 10.64
CA ILE A 398 20.93 -9.22 10.39
C ILE A 398 19.48 -9.44 9.96
N VAL A 399 18.56 -8.74 10.64
CA VAL A 399 17.13 -8.83 10.39
C VAL A 399 16.79 -8.22 9.03
N SER A 400 17.39 -7.09 8.68
CA SER A 400 17.31 -6.51 7.32
C SER A 400 17.81 -7.46 6.23
N ILE A 401 18.93 -8.16 6.47
CA ILE A 401 19.46 -9.16 5.53
C ILE A 401 18.44 -10.30 5.35
N MET A 402 17.92 -10.83 6.46
CA MET A 402 16.91 -11.89 6.46
C MET A 402 15.65 -11.49 5.68
N TYR A 403 15.08 -10.31 5.94
CA TYR A 403 13.90 -9.84 5.20
C TYR A 403 14.20 -9.61 3.72
N SER A 404 15.37 -9.06 3.39
CA SER A 404 15.81 -8.87 2.00
C SER A 404 15.88 -10.21 1.27
N GLN A 405 16.50 -11.23 1.87
CA GLN A 405 16.58 -12.56 1.29
C GLN A 405 15.21 -13.24 1.22
N LEU A 406 14.42 -13.19 2.29
CA LEU A 406 13.06 -13.73 2.33
C LEU A 406 12.21 -13.20 1.17
N PHE A 407 12.13 -11.87 0.97
CA PHE A 407 11.30 -11.32 -0.10
C PHE A 407 11.80 -11.74 -1.49
N ASN A 408 13.12 -11.78 -1.72
CA ASN A 408 13.68 -12.21 -2.99
C ASN A 408 13.37 -13.70 -3.25
N LEU A 409 13.68 -14.59 -2.30
CA LEU A 409 13.46 -16.02 -2.41
C LEU A 409 12.00 -16.38 -2.66
N LEU A 410 11.09 -15.75 -1.91
CA LEU A 410 9.65 -15.97 -2.09
C LEU A 410 9.17 -15.48 -3.45
N CYS A 411 9.72 -14.38 -3.97
CA CYS A 411 9.38 -13.91 -5.30
C CYS A 411 9.88 -14.87 -6.39
N ASP A 412 11.14 -15.30 -6.29
CA ASP A 412 11.78 -16.19 -7.25
C ASP A 412 11.08 -17.57 -7.24
N LYS A 413 10.77 -18.14 -6.06
CA LYS A 413 10.00 -19.39 -5.98
C LYS A 413 8.59 -19.27 -6.54
N ALA A 414 7.91 -18.14 -6.30
CA ALA A 414 6.59 -17.94 -6.86
C ALA A 414 6.66 -17.97 -8.39
N ASP A 415 7.61 -17.28 -9.00
CA ASP A 415 7.74 -17.15 -10.45
C ASP A 415 8.25 -18.43 -11.12
N ASP A 416 9.30 -19.04 -10.58
CA ASP A 416 10.02 -20.14 -11.24
C ASP A 416 9.43 -21.54 -10.93
N VAL A 417 8.86 -21.74 -9.73
CA VAL A 417 8.37 -23.06 -9.28
C VAL A 417 6.85 -23.16 -9.33
N TYR A 418 6.15 -22.09 -8.95
CA TYR A 418 4.69 -22.12 -8.77
C TYR A 418 3.91 -21.23 -9.78
N ASN A 419 4.50 -21.01 -10.96
CA ASN A 419 3.86 -20.32 -12.09
C ASN A 419 3.30 -18.93 -11.73
N GLY A 420 4.09 -18.17 -10.97
CA GLY A 420 3.83 -16.81 -10.52
C GLY A 420 3.13 -16.66 -9.18
N ARG A 421 2.86 -17.74 -8.41
CA ARG A 421 2.08 -17.66 -7.15
C ARG A 421 2.41 -18.73 -6.13
N LEU A 422 2.66 -18.34 -4.88
CA LEU A 422 2.83 -19.32 -3.81
C LEU A 422 1.54 -20.10 -3.51
N PRO A 423 1.62 -21.42 -3.18
CA PRO A 423 0.46 -22.23 -2.82
C PRO A 423 -0.31 -21.71 -1.60
N ILE A 424 0.42 -21.27 -0.58
CA ILE A 424 -0.12 -20.66 0.63
C ILE A 424 0.36 -19.22 0.68
N HIS A 425 -0.59 -18.30 0.83
CA HIS A 425 -0.28 -16.88 0.89
C HIS A 425 0.63 -16.57 2.09
N VAL A 426 1.72 -15.83 1.88
CA VAL A 426 2.66 -15.42 2.93
C VAL A 426 2.36 -13.99 3.37
N ARG A 427 2.04 -13.80 4.65
CA ARG A 427 1.74 -12.49 5.23
C ARG A 427 2.85 -12.06 6.19
N CYS A 428 3.51 -10.97 5.85
CA CYS A 428 4.48 -10.32 6.73
C CYS A 428 3.73 -9.34 7.64
N LEU A 429 3.63 -9.64 8.94
CA LEU A 429 3.12 -8.73 9.98
C LEU A 429 4.32 -8.05 10.63
N LEU A 430 4.67 -6.88 10.12
CA LEU A 430 5.91 -6.19 10.48
C LEU A 430 5.63 -5.20 11.62
N ASP A 431 5.44 -5.73 12.84
CA ASP A 431 5.27 -4.90 14.04
C ASP A 431 6.53 -4.06 14.30
N GLU A 432 6.32 -2.77 14.55
CA GLU A 432 7.38 -1.76 14.62
C GLU A 432 8.40 -1.85 13.48
N PHE A 433 7.90 -1.78 12.24
CA PHE A 433 8.67 -1.91 11.00
C PHE A 433 9.96 -1.05 10.97
N ALA A 434 9.97 0.10 11.64
CA ALA A 434 11.15 0.97 11.72
C ALA A 434 12.36 0.31 12.42
N ASN A 435 12.14 -0.66 13.32
CA ASN A 435 13.19 -1.34 14.06
C ASN A 435 13.85 -2.48 13.25
N ILE A 436 13.32 -2.85 12.09
CA ILE A 436 13.95 -3.86 11.22
C ILE A 436 15.24 -3.33 10.60
N GLY A 437 15.32 -2.02 10.35
CA GLY A 437 16.31 -1.42 9.46
C GLY A 437 15.80 -1.28 8.03
N GLN A 438 16.66 -0.83 7.12
CA GLN A 438 16.26 -0.55 5.75
C GLN A 438 16.35 -1.81 4.87
N ILE A 439 15.18 -2.33 4.46
CA ILE A 439 15.09 -3.32 3.40
C ILE A 439 15.31 -2.62 2.05
N PRO A 440 16.35 -2.95 1.28
CA PRO A 440 16.65 -2.26 0.03
C PRO A 440 15.54 -2.44 -1.02
N GLN A 441 15.19 -1.35 -1.73
CA GLN A 441 14.17 -1.33 -2.79
C GLN A 441 12.79 -1.81 -2.35
N PHE A 442 12.45 -1.65 -1.07
CA PHE A 442 11.17 -2.08 -0.52
C PHE A 442 9.97 -1.41 -1.22
N GLU A 443 10.13 -0.18 -1.72
CA GLU A 443 9.10 0.53 -2.50
C GLU A 443 8.73 -0.20 -3.80
N LYS A 444 9.67 -0.93 -4.41
CA LYS A 444 9.42 -1.77 -5.60
C LYS A 444 8.89 -3.14 -5.20
N LEU A 445 9.38 -3.70 -4.10
CA LEU A 445 8.92 -4.99 -3.58
C LEU A 445 7.43 -4.91 -3.24
N ILE A 446 7.00 -3.95 -2.43
CA ILE A 446 5.61 -3.84 -1.99
C ILE A 446 4.60 -3.69 -3.15
N ALA A 447 5.03 -3.07 -4.25
CA ALA A 447 4.22 -2.92 -5.46
C ALA A 447 4.04 -4.23 -6.24
N THR A 448 5.00 -5.16 -6.13
CA THR A 448 5.09 -6.36 -6.99
C THR A 448 4.78 -7.68 -6.26
N ILE A 449 4.93 -7.73 -4.93
CA ILE A 449 4.68 -8.94 -4.13
C ILE A 449 3.23 -9.44 -4.20
N ARG A 450 2.27 -8.54 -4.48
CA ARG A 450 0.83 -8.86 -4.52
C ARG A 450 0.51 -10.00 -5.49
N SER A 451 1.09 -9.99 -6.69
CA SER A 451 0.76 -10.99 -7.73
C SER A 451 1.22 -12.39 -7.35
N ARG A 452 2.19 -12.49 -6.43
CA ARG A 452 2.89 -13.70 -5.99
C ARG A 452 2.30 -14.34 -4.73
N GLU A 453 1.13 -13.86 -4.29
CA GLU A 453 0.48 -14.27 -3.04
C GLU A 453 1.33 -13.95 -1.79
N ILE A 454 1.99 -12.79 -1.82
CA ILE A 454 2.73 -12.23 -0.68
C ILE A 454 2.14 -10.87 -0.33
N SER A 455 2.01 -10.57 0.96
CA SER A 455 1.57 -9.26 1.44
C SER A 455 2.30 -8.79 2.69
N ALA A 456 2.39 -7.47 2.86
CA ALA A 456 3.05 -6.86 4.00
C ALA A 456 2.08 -5.93 4.75
N SER A 457 1.92 -6.18 6.05
CA SER A 457 1.31 -5.23 6.98
C SER A 457 2.41 -4.45 7.66
N ILE A 458 2.59 -3.19 7.25
CA ILE A 458 3.58 -2.27 7.80
C ILE A 458 2.95 -1.61 9.01
N ILE A 459 3.50 -1.87 10.19
CA ILE A 459 2.95 -1.40 11.45
C ILE A 459 3.93 -0.42 12.07
N LEU A 460 3.49 0.82 12.24
CA LEU A 460 4.32 1.95 12.66
C LEU A 460 3.67 2.70 13.80
N GLN A 461 4.49 3.39 14.59
CA GLN A 461 3.97 4.32 15.59
C GLN A 461 3.43 5.60 14.94
N SER A 462 4.02 5.96 13.80
CA SER A 462 3.97 7.28 13.20
C SER A 462 4.40 7.20 11.73
N LYS A 463 3.84 8.04 10.85
CA LYS A 463 4.29 8.11 9.45
C LYS A 463 5.71 8.66 9.34
N SER A 464 6.13 9.51 10.27
CA SER A 464 7.48 10.06 10.29
C SER A 464 8.56 9.00 10.44
N GLN A 465 8.29 7.87 11.12
CA GLN A 465 9.24 6.76 11.17
C GLN A 465 9.54 6.17 9.79
N LEU A 466 8.51 6.03 8.94
CA LEU A 466 8.69 5.57 7.56
C LEU A 466 9.46 6.59 6.72
N LYS A 467 9.15 7.88 6.89
CA LYS A 467 9.86 8.98 6.22
C LYS A 467 11.33 9.06 6.64
N ALA A 468 11.65 8.81 7.90
CA ALA A 468 13.05 8.79 8.38
C ALA A 468 13.85 7.68 7.69
N LEU A 469 13.27 6.47 7.59
CA LEU A 469 13.95 5.30 7.06
C LEU A 469 14.04 5.27 5.52
N TYR A 470 12.99 5.72 4.83
CA TYR A 470 12.88 5.62 3.36
C TYR A 470 12.86 6.96 2.62
N ARG A 471 12.88 8.09 3.33
CA ARG A 471 12.90 9.45 2.75
C ARG A 471 11.81 9.62 1.68
N ASP A 472 12.18 10.01 0.47
CA ASP A 472 11.27 10.25 -0.66
C ASP A 472 10.46 9.01 -1.07
N ASN A 473 10.97 7.81 -0.77
CA ASN A 473 10.28 6.55 -1.11
C ASN A 473 9.15 6.20 -0.13
N ALA A 474 9.04 6.86 1.03
CA ALA A 474 8.01 6.58 2.03
C ALA A 474 6.59 6.75 1.46
N SER A 475 6.34 7.83 0.72
CA SER A 475 5.04 8.10 0.08
C SER A 475 4.65 7.01 -0.92
N THR A 476 5.63 6.44 -1.63
CA THR A 476 5.41 5.33 -2.57
C THR A 476 5.02 4.05 -1.84
N ILE A 477 5.63 3.78 -0.69
CA ILE A 477 5.30 2.62 0.15
C ILE A 477 3.86 2.76 0.68
N GLU A 478 3.49 3.94 1.21
CA GLU A 478 2.12 4.22 1.66
C GLU A 478 1.11 4.07 0.51
N GLY A 479 1.41 4.61 -0.67
CA GLY A 479 0.53 4.54 -1.84
C GLY A 479 0.30 3.12 -2.39
N ASN A 480 1.17 2.16 -2.05
CA ASN A 480 1.03 0.75 -2.40
C ASN A 480 0.26 -0.08 -1.34
N CYS A 481 -0.19 0.53 -0.25
CA CYS A 481 -1.10 -0.09 0.71
C CYS A 481 -2.54 0.28 0.35
N ASP A 482 -3.37 -0.69 -0.06
CA ASP A 482 -4.79 -0.41 -0.35
C ASP A 482 -5.59 -0.10 0.93
N THR A 483 -5.06 -0.50 2.09
CA THR A 483 -5.71 -0.33 3.39
C THR A 483 -4.82 0.47 4.33
N THR A 484 -5.41 1.45 5.01
CA THR A 484 -4.76 2.20 6.09
C THR A 484 -5.62 2.08 7.35
N LEU A 485 -5.02 1.68 8.46
CA LEU A 485 -5.68 1.55 9.76
C LEU A 485 -5.01 2.47 10.77
N PHE A 486 -5.75 3.43 11.30
CA PHE A 486 -5.29 4.33 12.35
C PHE A 486 -5.90 3.91 13.70
N LEU A 487 -5.03 3.52 14.63
CA LEU A 487 -5.40 3.02 15.96
C LEU A 487 -5.31 4.08 17.07
N GLY A 488 -4.97 5.33 16.72
CA GLY A 488 -4.78 6.44 17.64
C GLY A 488 -3.32 6.88 17.74
N GLY A 489 -3.09 8.17 17.96
CA GLY A 489 -1.76 8.77 18.01
C GLY A 489 -1.82 10.27 18.21
N LYS A 490 -0.68 10.89 18.55
CA LYS A 490 -0.59 12.32 18.85
C LYS A 490 0.30 13.10 17.87
N GLU A 491 0.90 12.43 16.90
CA GLU A 491 1.80 13.06 15.95
C GLU A 491 1.05 14.00 15.00
N LYS A 492 1.38 15.28 15.07
CA LYS A 492 0.64 16.36 14.39
C LYS A 492 0.53 16.18 12.88
N ASP A 493 1.61 15.77 12.21
CA ASP A 493 1.63 15.60 10.76
C ASP A 493 0.76 14.42 10.32
N THR A 494 0.85 13.28 11.02
CA THR A 494 -0.04 12.13 10.78
C THR A 494 -1.52 12.50 10.97
N LEU A 495 -1.85 13.27 12.01
CA LEU A 495 -3.22 13.70 12.28
C LEU A 495 -3.74 14.67 11.21
N LYS A 496 -2.91 15.61 10.78
CA LYS A 496 -3.22 16.53 9.70
C LYS A 496 -3.47 15.80 8.39
N ASP A 497 -2.56 14.91 8.00
CA ASP A 497 -2.71 14.07 6.81
C ASP A 497 -4.02 13.26 6.88
N LEU A 498 -4.35 12.69 8.04
CA LEU A 498 -5.57 11.91 8.21
C LEU A 498 -6.84 12.77 8.05
N ALA A 499 -6.90 13.94 8.68
CA ALA A 499 -8.02 14.86 8.56
C ALA A 499 -8.22 15.32 7.11
N GLU A 500 -7.13 15.62 6.39
CA GLU A 500 -7.17 15.99 4.97
C GLU A 500 -7.70 14.84 4.10
N ILE A 501 -7.28 13.60 4.36
CA ILE A 501 -7.75 12.42 3.61
C ILE A 501 -9.22 12.10 3.90
N LEU A 502 -9.69 12.26 5.15
CA LEU A 502 -11.11 12.07 5.50
C LEU A 502 -12.01 13.06 4.76
N GLY A 503 -11.51 14.28 4.55
CA GLY A 503 -12.17 15.31 3.77
C GLY A 503 -13.33 15.99 4.52
N LYS A 504 -14.14 16.73 3.76
CA LYS A 504 -15.23 17.56 4.29
C LYS A 504 -16.61 17.03 3.91
N GLU A 505 -17.53 17.06 4.86
CA GLU A 505 -18.96 16.87 4.67
C GLU A 505 -19.67 18.22 4.53
N THR A 506 -20.77 18.25 3.80
CA THR A 506 -21.63 19.45 3.70
C THR A 506 -22.69 19.36 4.79
N ILE A 507 -22.73 20.34 5.68
CA ILE A 507 -23.74 20.44 6.73
C ILE A 507 -24.61 21.69 6.50
N ASP A 508 -25.89 21.56 6.85
CA ASP A 508 -26.83 22.67 6.83
C ASP A 508 -26.85 23.33 8.21
N LEU A 509 -26.47 24.62 8.26
CA LEU A 509 -26.59 25.47 9.43
C LEU A 509 -27.89 26.26 9.35
N TYR A 510 -28.65 26.24 10.45
CA TYR A 510 -29.83 27.07 10.64
C TYR A 510 -29.50 28.17 11.64
N ASN A 511 -29.44 29.42 11.16
CA ASN A 511 -29.32 30.58 12.03
C ASN A 511 -30.73 31.10 12.31
N THR A 512 -31.13 31.05 13.58
CA THR A 512 -32.38 31.64 14.06
C THR A 512 -32.07 33.02 14.61
N SER A 513 -32.55 34.07 13.96
CA SER A 513 -32.47 35.44 14.47
C SER A 513 -33.80 35.81 15.13
N ASP A 514 -33.78 36.04 16.44
CA ASP A 514 -34.91 36.60 17.22
C ASP A 514 -34.70 38.10 17.36
N THR A 515 -35.50 38.91 16.65
CA THR A 515 -35.49 40.37 16.78
C THR A 515 -36.65 40.81 17.65
N ARG A 516 -36.35 41.28 18.88
CA ARG A 516 -37.36 41.75 19.83
C ARG A 516 -37.60 43.25 19.71
N GLY A 517 -38.56 43.62 18.87
CA GLY A 517 -39.18 44.95 18.81
C GLY A 517 -40.66 44.93 19.20
N THR A 518 -41.43 45.95 18.84
CA THR A 518 -42.88 46.08 19.11
C THR A 518 -43.73 44.96 18.49
N SER A 519 -43.18 44.24 17.51
CA SER A 519 -43.73 43.02 16.92
C SER A 519 -42.60 41.98 16.78
N GLN A 520 -42.83 40.76 17.25
CA GLN A 520 -41.86 39.66 17.13
C GLN A 520 -41.74 39.21 15.67
N SER A 521 -40.50 39.15 15.17
CA SER A 521 -40.22 38.58 13.85
C SER A 521 -39.14 37.50 13.96
N TYR A 522 -39.41 36.35 13.36
CA TYR A 522 -38.49 35.21 13.31
C TYR A 522 -37.89 35.11 11.91
N GLY A 523 -36.57 35.28 11.83
CA GLY A 523 -35.80 35.03 10.61
C GLY A 523 -35.10 33.68 10.69
N LEU A 524 -35.36 32.79 9.71
CA LEU A 524 -34.61 31.55 9.53
C LEU A 524 -33.70 31.71 8.31
N ASN A 525 -32.40 31.75 8.55
CA ASN A 525 -31.41 31.79 7.47
C ASN A 525 -30.77 30.40 7.30
N TYR A 526 -30.88 29.84 6.09
CA TYR A 526 -30.30 28.56 5.70
C TYR A 526 -28.93 28.81 5.07
N GLN A 527 -27.87 28.32 5.71
CA GLN A 527 -26.52 28.39 5.18
C GLN A 527 -25.90 27.00 5.13
N LYS A 528 -25.36 26.64 3.97
CA LYS A 528 -24.55 25.43 3.84
C LYS A 528 -23.10 25.73 4.16
N THR A 529 -22.44 24.84 4.90
CA THR A 529 -20.99 24.95 5.16
C THR A 529 -20.30 23.60 5.02
N GLY A 530 -18.99 23.64 4.83
CA GLY A 530 -18.14 22.45 4.83
C GLY A 530 -17.56 22.22 6.22
N LYS A 531 -17.85 21.07 6.82
CA LYS A 531 -17.23 20.61 8.07
C LYS A 531 -16.30 19.44 7.77
N GLU A 532 -15.13 19.40 8.39
CA GLU A 532 -14.27 18.19 8.32
C GLU A 532 -15.01 17.01 8.96
N LEU A 533 -14.89 15.83 8.36
CA LEU A 533 -15.55 14.62 8.88
C LEU A 533 -15.06 14.29 10.30
N MET A 534 -13.78 14.56 10.56
CA MET A 534 -13.18 14.60 11.88
C MET A 534 -12.00 15.57 11.84
N SER A 535 -12.00 16.56 12.73
CA SER A 535 -10.91 17.53 12.86
C SER A 535 -9.68 16.90 13.51
N GLN A 536 -8.52 17.54 13.37
CA GLN A 536 -7.27 17.05 13.99
C GLN A 536 -7.39 16.88 15.51
N ASP A 537 -8.12 17.78 16.17
CA ASP A 537 -8.39 17.72 17.61
C ASP A 537 -9.25 16.50 17.97
N GLU A 538 -10.37 16.30 17.27
CA GLU A 538 -11.25 15.14 17.45
C GLU A 538 -10.50 13.81 17.22
N ILE A 539 -9.62 13.74 16.21
CA ILE A 539 -8.79 12.55 15.96
C ILE A 539 -7.77 12.35 17.10
N ALA A 540 -7.19 13.42 17.65
CA ALA A 540 -6.21 13.34 18.73
C ALA A 540 -6.80 12.85 20.06
N VAL A 541 -8.08 13.17 20.33
CA VAL A 541 -8.81 12.76 21.53
C VAL A 541 -9.73 11.54 21.31
N MET A 542 -9.56 10.84 20.18
CA MET A 542 -10.32 9.65 19.83
C MET A 542 -10.21 8.58 20.93
N ASP A 543 -11.35 7.97 21.28
CA ASP A 543 -11.39 6.90 22.28
C ASP A 543 -10.47 5.72 21.90
N GLY A 544 -9.76 5.18 22.89
CA GLY A 544 -8.79 4.10 22.70
C GLY A 544 -9.40 2.79 22.21
N SER A 545 -10.72 2.61 22.33
CA SER A 545 -11.45 1.48 21.75
C SER A 545 -11.76 1.63 20.26
N LYS A 546 -11.67 2.85 19.72
CA LYS A 546 -12.03 3.19 18.33
C LYS A 546 -10.82 3.23 17.41
N CYS A 547 -11.08 3.08 16.13
CA CYS A 547 -10.09 3.19 15.06
C CYS A 547 -10.72 3.77 13.80
N ILE A 548 -9.88 4.34 12.94
CA ILE A 548 -10.26 4.82 11.62
C ILE A 548 -9.65 3.87 10.60
N MET A 549 -10.50 3.22 9.81
CA MET A 549 -10.07 2.33 8.72
C MET A 549 -10.39 2.94 7.37
N GLN A 550 -9.42 2.93 6.47
CA GLN A 550 -9.56 3.37 5.10
C GLN A 550 -9.22 2.21 4.18
N LEU A 551 -10.06 1.99 3.18
CA LEU A 551 -9.84 1.01 2.13
C LEU A 551 -10.05 1.70 0.77
N ARG A 552 -9.16 1.42 -0.19
CA ARG A 552 -9.22 2.05 -1.51
C ARG A 552 -10.57 1.84 -2.19
N GLY A 553 -11.18 2.93 -2.65
CA GLY A 553 -12.44 2.90 -3.40
C GLY A 553 -13.70 2.73 -2.56
N VAL A 554 -13.60 2.85 -1.23
CA VAL A 554 -14.75 2.95 -0.32
C VAL A 554 -14.60 4.16 0.59
N ARG A 555 -15.70 4.51 1.28
CA ARG A 555 -15.69 5.56 2.32
C ARG A 555 -14.90 5.07 3.54
N PRO A 556 -14.26 5.97 4.30
CA PRO A 556 -13.56 5.61 5.53
C PRO A 556 -14.54 5.13 6.59
N PHE A 557 -14.11 4.26 7.49
CA PHE A 557 -14.91 3.70 8.58
C PHE A 557 -14.38 4.19 9.93
N PHE A 558 -15.29 4.56 10.82
CA PHE A 558 -15.00 4.86 12.22
C PHE A 558 -15.63 3.76 13.07
N SER A 559 -14.81 2.84 13.55
CA SER A 559 -15.27 1.55 14.08
C SER A 559 -14.51 1.15 15.34
N ASP A 560 -15.06 0.20 16.09
CA ASP A 560 -14.38 -0.40 17.23
C ASP A 560 -13.21 -1.28 16.78
N LYS A 561 -12.16 -1.32 17.59
CA LYS A 561 -11.04 -2.25 17.44
C LYS A 561 -11.53 -3.68 17.65
N PHE A 562 -10.89 -4.64 16.98
CA PHE A 562 -11.31 -6.04 17.06
C PHE A 562 -10.99 -6.64 18.44
N ASP A 563 -12.01 -7.17 19.11
CA ASP A 563 -11.85 -7.83 20.41
C ASP A 563 -11.45 -9.30 20.23
N ILE A 564 -10.23 -9.65 20.66
CA ILE A 564 -9.69 -11.01 20.58
C ILE A 564 -10.56 -12.05 21.29
N THR A 565 -11.32 -11.67 22.31
CA THR A 565 -12.17 -12.60 23.08
C THR A 565 -13.29 -13.21 22.25
N LYS A 566 -13.68 -12.54 21.16
CA LYS A 566 -14.75 -12.96 20.25
C LYS A 566 -14.27 -13.97 19.19
N HIS A 567 -12.97 -14.23 19.13
CA HIS A 567 -12.40 -15.12 18.11
C HIS A 567 -12.37 -16.58 18.59
N LYS A 568 -12.69 -17.53 17.71
CA LYS A 568 -12.78 -18.97 18.04
C LYS A 568 -11.50 -19.54 18.68
N GLN A 569 -10.35 -19.00 18.31
CA GLN A 569 -9.02 -19.43 18.79
C GLN A 569 -8.59 -18.78 20.11
N TYR A 570 -9.38 -17.85 20.67
CA TYR A 570 -9.04 -17.17 21.93
C TYR A 570 -8.74 -18.12 23.09
N PRO A 571 -9.46 -19.25 23.30
CA PRO A 571 -9.16 -20.19 24.37
C PRO A 571 -7.78 -20.86 24.29
N LEU A 572 -7.08 -20.76 23.15
CA LEU A 572 -5.73 -21.29 22.95
C LEU A 572 -4.62 -20.25 23.17
N LEU A 573 -4.98 -18.99 23.44
CA LEU A 573 -4.01 -17.93 23.76
C LEU A 573 -3.64 -17.95 25.25
N SER A 574 -2.45 -17.46 25.57
CA SER A 574 -2.06 -17.21 26.96
C SER A 574 -2.91 -16.10 27.62
N ASP A 575 -3.48 -15.18 26.82
CA ASP A 575 -4.42 -14.15 27.30
C ASP A 575 -5.70 -14.75 27.92
N TYR A 576 -6.04 -16.00 27.60
CA TYR A 576 -7.16 -16.72 28.21
C TYR A 576 -6.74 -17.50 29.46
N ASP A 577 -5.64 -18.25 29.38
CA ASP A 577 -5.05 -18.99 30.49
C ASP A 577 -3.52 -19.04 30.33
N LYS A 578 -2.78 -18.67 31.37
CA LYS A 578 -1.30 -18.71 31.38
C LYS A 578 -0.72 -20.10 31.07
N LYS A 579 -1.49 -21.18 31.29
CA LYS A 579 -1.09 -22.54 30.85
C LYS A 579 -0.92 -22.66 29.33
N ASN A 580 -1.37 -21.67 28.56
CA ASN A 580 -1.19 -21.60 27.13
C ASN A 580 0.10 -20.87 26.69
N GLU A 581 0.89 -20.36 27.62
CA GLU A 581 2.20 -19.77 27.30
C GLU A 581 3.09 -20.79 26.57
N PHE A 582 3.73 -20.30 25.50
CA PHE A 582 4.62 -21.08 24.67
C PHE A 582 6.06 -20.92 25.15
N ASP A 583 6.69 -22.04 25.50
CA ASP A 583 8.09 -22.07 25.92
C ASP A 583 9.01 -22.21 24.69
N ILE A 584 9.53 -21.06 24.25
CA ILE A 584 10.41 -20.96 23.07
C ILE A 584 11.69 -21.77 23.26
N GLU A 585 12.31 -21.69 24.44
CA GLU A 585 13.59 -22.34 24.71
C GLU A 585 13.44 -23.86 24.68
N LYS A 586 12.39 -24.36 25.33
CA LYS A 586 12.05 -25.78 25.29
C LYS A 586 11.72 -26.24 23.87
N TYR A 587 11.04 -25.43 23.07
CA TYR A 587 10.72 -25.78 21.69
C TYR A 587 11.98 -25.89 20.83
N VAL A 588 12.86 -24.89 20.87
CA VAL A 588 14.13 -24.88 20.12
C VAL A 588 15.02 -26.04 20.55
N LYS A 589 15.22 -26.26 21.85
CA LYS A 589 16.05 -27.37 22.38
C LYS A 589 15.53 -28.77 22.00
N ASN A 590 14.22 -28.94 21.83
CA ASN A 590 13.62 -30.24 21.52
C ASN A 590 13.42 -30.49 20.01
N ARG A 591 13.71 -29.54 19.11
CA ARG A 591 13.50 -29.74 17.66
C ARG A 591 14.29 -30.91 17.07
N ASN A 592 15.49 -31.15 17.61
CA ASN A 592 16.39 -32.22 17.16
C ASN A 592 16.34 -33.45 18.08
N ARG A 593 15.36 -33.52 19.00
CA ARG A 593 15.17 -34.65 19.92
C ARG A 593 13.86 -35.37 19.59
N LEU A 594 13.97 -36.51 18.93
CA LEU A 594 12.83 -37.41 18.70
C LEU A 594 12.24 -37.84 20.06
N ARG A 595 10.94 -37.58 20.26
CA ARG A 595 10.19 -38.11 21.40
C ARG A 595 9.44 -39.35 20.96
N PHE A 596 10.01 -40.51 21.22
CA PHE A 596 9.32 -41.78 21.03
C PHE A 596 8.19 -41.94 22.04
N LYS A 597 6.99 -42.28 21.57
CA LYS A 597 5.95 -42.88 22.41
C LYS A 597 6.17 -44.39 22.45
N ARG A 598 5.70 -45.04 23.52
CA ARG A 598 5.87 -46.48 23.78
C ARG A 598 5.30 -47.41 22.67
N ASN A 599 4.52 -46.87 21.73
CA ASN A 599 3.87 -47.58 20.63
C ASN A 599 4.35 -47.14 19.24
N ASP A 600 5.39 -46.30 19.13
CA ASP A 600 5.91 -45.89 17.83
C ASP A 600 6.76 -47.03 17.23
N VAL A 601 6.42 -47.46 16.02
CA VAL A 601 7.19 -48.46 15.26
C VAL A 601 8.32 -47.72 14.53
N VAL A 602 9.56 -48.09 14.84
CA VAL A 602 10.76 -47.52 14.20
C VAL A 602 11.13 -48.43 13.04
N ASP A 603 10.84 -48.00 11.81
CA ASP A 603 11.09 -48.80 10.60
C ASP A 603 12.55 -48.74 10.12
N GLU A 604 13.31 -47.69 10.49
CA GLU A 604 14.73 -47.55 10.13
C GLU A 604 15.53 -46.94 11.29
N VAL A 605 16.68 -47.55 11.60
CA VAL A 605 17.63 -47.05 12.61
C VAL A 605 18.51 -45.99 11.94
N CYS A 606 18.17 -44.71 12.11
CA CYS A 606 19.12 -43.63 11.88
C CYS A 606 19.89 -43.36 13.18
N ASP A 607 21.21 -43.22 13.07
CA ASP A 607 22.09 -42.85 14.19
C ASP A 607 21.81 -41.38 14.58
N VAL A 608 21.04 -41.17 15.64
CA VAL A 608 20.67 -39.84 16.16
C VAL A 608 21.21 -39.66 17.58
N GLY A 609 22.53 -39.80 17.73
CA GLY A 609 23.30 -39.26 18.86
C GLY A 609 22.90 -39.76 20.26
N GLU A 610 23.68 -39.34 21.26
CA GLU A 610 23.59 -39.89 22.61
C GLU A 610 22.24 -39.65 23.30
N ILE A 611 21.63 -40.76 23.72
CA ILE A 611 20.46 -40.80 24.60
C ILE A 611 20.94 -40.50 26.02
N THR A 612 20.54 -39.36 26.58
CA THR A 612 20.69 -39.11 28.02
C THR A 612 19.57 -39.83 28.77
N ALA A 613 19.96 -40.73 29.68
CA ALA A 613 19.08 -41.56 30.49
C ALA A 613 18.26 -40.75 31.53
#